data_AF-A0A955J2X5-F1
#
_entry.id   AF-A0A955J2X5-F1
#
_cell.length_a   1.000
_cell.length_b   1.000
_cell.length_c   1.000
_cell.angle_alpha   90.00
_cell.angle_beta   90.00
_cell.angle_gamma   90.00
#
_symmetry.space_group_name_H-M   'P 1'
#
loop_
_entity.id
_entity.type
_entity.pdbx_description
1 polymer ?
#
loop_
_entity_poly.entity_id
_entity_poly.type
_entity_poly.pdbx_seq_one_letter_code
_entity_poly.pdbx_strand_id
1 'polypeptide(L)'
;MVQAFAETATTSGWSPDTMKALMLAFALSAAAIGLGWIGSSYMKALGRNPEAGKAAGQVVIIAAMVEVTALLAFLLGAFLL
;
A
#
# COMPACT_ATOMS: atom_id res chain seq x y z
N MET A 1 3.87 -11.13 -41.86
CA MET A 1 2.72 -11.68 -41.10
C MET A 1 3.14 -12.48 -39.88
N VAL A 2 4.13 -13.38 -39.94
CA VAL A 2 4.64 -14.13 -38.75
C VAL A 2 5.19 -13.20 -37.64
N GLN A 3 5.84 -12.09 -38.00
CA GLN A 3 6.37 -11.13 -37.02
C GLN A 3 5.28 -10.34 -36.27
N ALA A 4 4.12 -10.08 -36.89
CA ALA A 4 3.01 -9.38 -36.23
C ALA A 4 2.36 -10.24 -35.14
N PHE A 5 2.32 -11.57 -35.30
CA PHE A 5 1.85 -12.49 -34.27
C PHE A 5 2.82 -12.61 -33.08
N ALA A 6 4.13 -12.47 -33.32
CA ALA A 6 5.14 -12.46 -32.26
C ALA A 6 5.09 -11.16 -31.42
N GLU A 7 4.83 -10.02 -32.07
CA GLU A 7 4.64 -8.72 -31.41
C GLU A 7 3.32 -8.66 -30.61
N THR A 8 2.28 -9.35 -31.09
CA THR A 8 1.00 -9.45 -30.37
C THR A 8 1.11 -10.30 -29.09
N ALA A 9 2.04 -11.27 -29.04
CA ALA A 9 2.28 -12.11 -27.88
C ALA A 9 3.01 -11.37 -26.73
N THR A 10 3.76 -10.31 -27.05
CA THR A 10 4.43 -9.45 -26.05
C THR A 10 3.55 -8.28 -25.59
N THR A 11 2.48 -7.95 -26.32
CA THR A 11 1.45 -6.96 -25.93
C THR A 11 0.29 -7.57 -25.15
N SER A 12 0.53 -8.53 -24.26
CA SER A 12 -0.51 -8.85 -23.27
C SER A 12 -0.59 -7.65 -22.31
N GLY A 13 -1.78 -7.08 -22.10
CA GLY A 13 -2.00 -6.01 -21.10
C GLY A 13 -1.72 -6.42 -19.65
N TRP A 14 -1.16 -7.62 -19.48
CA TRP A 14 -0.91 -8.35 -18.25
C TRP A 14 0.56 -8.79 -18.22
N SER A 15 1.45 -7.93 -18.72
CA SER A 15 2.89 -8.15 -18.63
C SER A 15 3.33 -8.26 -17.15
N PRO A 16 4.43 -8.96 -16.86
CA PRO A 16 4.96 -9.04 -15.49
C PRO A 16 5.12 -7.66 -14.82
N ASP A 17 5.55 -6.65 -15.58
CA ASP A 17 5.71 -5.28 -15.06
C ASP A 17 4.37 -4.62 -14.73
N THR A 18 3.35 -4.84 -15.57
CA THR A 18 1.98 -4.37 -15.29
C THR A 18 1.42 -5.02 -14.02
N MET A 19 1.69 -6.31 -13.80
CA MET A 19 1.26 -7.01 -12.60
C MET A 19 1.96 -6.49 -11.34
N LYS A 20 3.26 -6.23 -11.40
CA LYS A 20 4.01 -5.61 -10.29
C LYS A 20 3.46 -4.24 -9.95
N ALA A 21 3.22 -3.40 -10.96
CA ALA A 21 2.65 -2.07 -10.78
C ALA A 21 1.26 -2.13 -10.12
N LEU A 22 0.41 -3.08 -10.53
CA LEU A 22 -0.91 -3.28 -9.92
C LEU A 22 -0.84 -3.79 -8.48
N MET A 23 0.05 -4.74 -8.20
CA MET A 23 0.27 -5.23 -6.82
C MET A 23 0.78 -4.12 -5.91
N LEU A 24 1.73 -3.30 -6.39
CA LEU A 24 2.23 -2.14 -5.66
C LEU A 24 1.13 -1.10 -5.43
N ALA A 25 0.36 -0.76 -6.46
CA ALA A 25 -0.75 0.17 -6.34
C ALA A 25 -1.78 -0.32 -5.31
N PHE A 26 -2.10 -1.61 -5.32
CA PHE A 26 -3.02 -2.21 -4.35
C PHE A 26 -2.47 -2.15 -2.93
N ALA A 27 -1.22 -2.59 -2.73
CA ALA A 27 -0.60 -2.62 -1.40
C ALA A 27 -0.48 -1.22 -0.79
N LEU A 28 -0.01 -0.24 -1.57
CA LEU A 28 0.13 1.15 -1.11
C LEU A 28 -1.24 1.81 -0.88
N SER A 29 -2.23 1.55 -1.74
CA SER A 29 -3.59 2.07 -1.55
C SER A 29 -4.24 1.49 -0.29
N ALA A 30 -4.08 0.18 -0.04
CA ALA A 30 -4.58 -0.46 1.16
C ALA A 30 -3.93 0.11 2.43
N ALA A 31 -2.61 0.35 2.40
CA ALA A 31 -1.89 0.99 3.49
C ALA A 31 -2.39 2.42 3.75
N ALA A 32 -2.56 3.23 2.69
CA ALA A 32 -3.06 4.59 2.79
C ALA A 32 -4.48 4.65 3.39
N ILE A 33 -5.38 3.76 2.95
CA ILE A 33 -6.74 3.65 3.51
C ILE A 33 -6.69 3.20 4.97
N GLY A 34 -5.88 2.19 5.29
CA GLY A 34 -5.71 1.69 6.65
C GLY A 34 -5.23 2.77 7.61
N LEU A 35 -4.22 3.54 7.23
CA LEU A 35 -3.73 4.68 8.01
C LEU A 35 -4.78 5.79 8.15
N GLY A 36 -5.52 6.08 7.09
CA GLY A 36 -6.65 7.03 7.14
C GLY A 36 -7.73 6.60 8.13
N TRP A 37 -8.05 5.31 8.20
CA TRP A 37 -8.99 4.79 9.20
C TRP A 37 -8.45 4.81 10.62
N ILE A 38 -7.19 4.42 10.83
CA ILE A 38 -6.55 4.48 12.14
C ILE A 38 -6.52 5.94 12.65
N GLY A 39 -6.04 6.86 11.81
CA GLY A 39 -5.95 8.28 12.13
C GLY A 39 -7.33 8.90 12.40
N SER A 40 -8.31 8.67 11.53
CA SER A 40 -9.67 9.22 11.72
C SER A 40 -10.35 8.68 12.98
N SER A 41 -10.14 7.40 13.31
CA SER A 41 -10.68 6.79 14.54
C SER A 41 -10.01 7.38 15.78
N TYR A 42 -8.69 7.56 15.74
CA TYR A 42 -7.94 8.20 16.82
C TYR A 42 -8.37 9.65 17.03
N MET A 43 -8.49 10.44 15.96
CA MET A 43 -8.93 11.84 16.03
C MET A 43 -10.36 11.97 16.58
N LYS A 44 -11.26 11.05 16.21
CA LYS A 44 -12.62 10.97 16.81
C LYS A 44 -12.56 10.64 18.30
N ALA A 45 -11.69 9.72 18.71
CA ALA A 45 -11.53 9.36 20.12
C ALA A 45 -10.95 10.54 20.93
N LEU A 46 -9.92 11.21 20.41
CA LEU A 46 -9.29 12.37 21.02
C LEU A 46 -10.25 13.55 21.18
N GLY A 47 -11.06 13.83 20.15
CA GLY A 47 -12.08 14.88 20.21
C GLY A 47 -13.20 14.62 21.22
N ARG A 48 -13.46 13.35 21.55
CA ARG A 48 -14.44 12.94 22.56
C ARG A 48 -13.85 12.87 23.97
N ASN A 49 -12.60 12.47 24.08
CA ASN A 49 -11.89 12.37 25.35
C ASN A 49 -10.42 12.80 25.15
N PRO A 50 -10.00 13.96 25.70
CA PRO A 50 -8.62 14.42 25.57
C PRO A 50 -7.61 13.48 26.25
N GLU A 51 -8.03 12.65 27.21
CA GLU A 51 -7.15 11.66 27.84
C GLU A 51 -6.71 10.54 26.88
N ALA A 52 -7.44 10.33 25.77
CA ALA A 52 -7.00 9.43 24.69
C ALA A 52 -5.70 9.90 24.03
N GLY A 53 -5.29 11.15 24.23
CA GLY A 53 -3.98 11.68 23.86
C GLY A 53 -2.81 10.86 24.42
N LYS A 54 -2.99 10.23 25.59
CA LYS A 54 -1.97 9.36 26.21
C LYS A 54 -1.64 8.13 25.34
N ALA A 55 -2.57 7.70 24.50
CA ALA A 55 -2.38 6.58 23.58
C ALA A 55 -1.69 6.97 22.26
N ALA A 56 -1.33 8.25 22.05
CA ALA A 56 -0.71 8.72 20.81
C ALA A 56 0.51 7.87 20.39
N GLY A 57 1.37 7.53 21.34
CA GLY A 57 2.56 6.72 21.07
C GLY A 57 2.21 5.32 20.54
N GLN A 58 1.19 4.67 21.11
CA GLN A 58 0.74 3.36 20.63
C GLN A 58 0.15 3.45 19.22
N VAL A 59 -0.62 4.51 18.93
CA VAL A 59 -1.19 4.73 17.59
C VAL A 59 -0.11 4.98 16.55
N VAL A 60 0.95 5.73 16.89
CA VAL A 60 2.11 5.94 16.02
C VAL A 60 2.86 4.63 15.76
N ILE A 61 3.00 3.76 16.76
CA ILE A 61 3.61 2.43 16.57
C ILE A 61 2.77 1.59 15.60
N ILE A 62 1.45 1.56 15.75
CA ILE A 62 0.55 0.84 14.84
C ILE A 62 0.68 1.41 13.42
N ALA A 63 0.70 2.73 13.26
CA ALA A 63 0.89 3.38 11.97
C ALA A 63 2.25 2.99 11.34
N ALA A 64 3.32 2.97 12.13
CA ALA A 64 4.63 2.55 11.68
C ALA A 64 4.65 1.09 11.21
N MET A 65 3.90 0.18 11.86
CA MET A 65 3.81 -1.22 11.41
C MET A 65 3.10 -1.37 10.06
N VAL A 66 2.08 -0.54 9.79
CA VAL A 66 1.42 -0.48 8.49
C VAL A 66 2.40 0.02 7.41
N GLU A 67 3.14 1.09 7.71
CA GLU A 67 4.16 1.63 6.80
C GLU A 67 5.29 0.64 6.54
N VAL A 68 5.80 -0.07 7.55
CA VAL A 68 6.84 -1.10 7.36
C VAL A 68 6.37 -2.18 6.39
N THR A 69 5.10 -2.60 6.49
CA THR A 69 4.52 -3.58 5.55
C THR A 69 4.45 -3.01 4.13
N ALA A 70 4.03 -1.75 3.99
CA ALA A 70 3.97 -1.07 2.70
C ALA A 70 5.37 -0.89 2.07
N LEU A 71 6.37 -0.54 2.86
CA LEU A 71 7.76 -0.39 2.43
C LEU A 71 8.38 -1.74 2.03
N LEU A 72 8.07 -2.82 2.75
CA LEU A 72 8.49 -4.16 2.35
C LEU A 72 7.82 -4.60 1.05
N ALA A 73 6.52 -4.33 0.87
CA ALA A 73 5.83 -4.59 -0.39
C ALA A 73 6.41 -3.77 -1.54
N PHE A 74 6.75 -2.50 -1.30
CA PHE A 74 7.44 -1.64 -2.26
C PHE A 74 8.82 -2.18 -2.63
N LEU A 75 9.65 -2.52 -1.64
CA LEU A 75 10.97 -3.11 -1.86
C LEU A 75 10.88 -4.36 -2.73
N LEU A 76 9.96 -5.27 -2.40
CA LEU A 76 9.79 -6.53 -3.13
C LEU A 76 9.30 -6.28 -4.55
N GLY A 77 8.22 -5.52 -4.73
CA GLY A 77 7.60 -5.30 -6.05
C GLY A 77 8.40 -4.41 -6.99
N ALA A 78 9.21 -3.48 -6.47
CA ALA A 78 9.97 -2.54 -7.30
C ALA A 78 11.40 -3.03 -7.62
N PHE A 79 12.00 -3.87 -6.77
CA PHE A 79 13.42 -4.21 -6.91
C PHE A 79 13.73 -5.71 -6.95
N LEU A 80 12.91 -6.57 -6.34
CA LEU A 80 13.25 -7.99 -6.16
C LEU A 80 12.43 -8.94 -7.04
N LEU A 81 11.19 -8.58 -7.35
CA LEU A 81 10.27 -9.37 -8.17
C LEU A 81 10.20 -8.81 -9.58
#